data_AF-A0A924J259-F1
#
_entry.id   AF-A0A924J259-F1
#
_cell.length_a   1.000
_cell.length_b   1.000
_cell.length_c   1.000
_cell.angle_alpha   90.00
_cell.angle_beta   90.00
_cell.angle_gamma   90.00
#
_symmetry.space_group_name_H-M   'P 1'
#
loop_
_entity.id
_entity.type
_entity.pdbx_description
1 polymer ?
#
loop_
_entity_poly.entity_id
_entity_poly.type
_entity_poly.pdbx_seq_one_letter_code
_entity_poly.pdbx_strand_id
1 'polypeptide(L)'
;EARMAFPVGLAELGMVQMDSTTRQSAKRAVSSFRADGGTAMGTWLTMAARVFATVPSLAQKHAILLTDGENQHETPEQLTAEIEAARGRFQCDCRGVGSAWQVAEVRRIAQALMGTVDIIPTGAQMAATFETLMRQSMGRGVASAALRVWAPQGAQVLFVRQVSPTVEELTSRRQEVNALTGAFPTGSWGDEARDYHVAVRLAAKGIGQEQLAARVQLAVGDNIVAQGLVKAMWSSDDTLTTRINPEVAHYTGQTELADAIQEGLAAKAMGDDATATAKLGRAVQLAAETGNDEATAKLRKVVDIDDPNAGTVRLRRSVDKLDEMALDTASTKTTRVKK
;
A
#
# COMPACT_ATOMS: atom_id res chain seq x y z
N GLU A 1 25.49 -8.10 7.46
CA GLU A 1 24.60 -9.29 7.49
C GLU A 1 23.59 -9.12 8.62
N ALA A 2 22.32 -9.46 8.38
CA ALA A 2 21.26 -9.39 9.38
C ALA A 2 21.49 -10.39 10.52
N ARG A 3 21.20 -10.01 11.77
CA ARG A 3 21.35 -10.89 12.94
C ARG A 3 20.04 -10.97 13.73
N MET A 4 19.67 -12.19 14.10
CA MET A 4 18.54 -12.41 15.01
C MET A 4 18.98 -12.11 16.44
N ALA A 5 18.33 -11.13 17.07
CA ALA A 5 18.63 -10.73 18.44
C ALA A 5 17.98 -11.61 19.52
N PHE A 6 16.83 -12.19 19.20
CA PHE A 6 16.04 -13.01 20.09
C PHE A 6 15.31 -14.07 19.26
N PRO A 7 15.22 -15.33 19.71
CA PRO A 7 15.64 -15.86 21.02
C PRO A 7 17.16 -15.91 21.20
N VAL A 8 17.66 -15.51 22.37
CA VAL A 8 19.11 -15.52 22.67
C VAL A 8 19.59 -16.95 22.90
N GLY A 9 20.74 -17.30 22.32
CA GLY A 9 21.43 -18.57 22.62
C GLY A 9 20.91 -19.79 21.85
N LEU A 10 20.01 -19.62 20.89
CA LEU A 10 19.72 -20.68 19.92
C LEU A 10 20.87 -20.80 18.92
N ALA A 11 21.34 -22.03 18.69
CA ALA A 11 22.30 -22.33 17.63
C ALA A 11 21.67 -22.18 16.22
N GLU A 12 20.35 -22.27 16.14
CA GLU A 12 19.56 -22.15 14.91
C GLU A 12 18.54 -21.00 15.01
N LEU A 13 18.05 -20.53 13.86
CA LEU A 13 16.95 -19.56 13.82
C LEU A 13 15.67 -20.17 14.39
N GLY A 14 14.81 -19.36 15.00
CA GLY A 14 13.56 -19.87 15.53
C GLY A 14 12.63 -18.79 16.07
N MET A 15 11.38 -19.19 16.32
CA MET A 15 10.38 -18.41 17.04
C MET A 15 10.05 -19.09 18.36
N VAL A 16 9.70 -18.29 19.37
CA VAL A 16 9.25 -18.79 20.68
C VAL A 16 7.87 -18.23 21.00
N GLN A 17 7.11 -18.98 21.79
CA GLN A 17 5.80 -18.55 22.24
C GLN A 17 5.92 -17.30 23.14
N MET A 18 5.00 -16.35 22.95
CA MET A 18 4.90 -15.19 23.82
C MET A 18 4.31 -15.61 25.18
N ASP A 19 5.07 -15.39 26.24
CA ASP A 19 4.66 -15.45 27.63
C ASP A 19 5.37 -14.35 28.45
N SER A 20 5.12 -14.27 29.75
CA SER A 20 5.73 -13.26 30.61
C SER A 20 7.25 -13.37 30.70
N THR A 21 7.79 -14.58 30.65
CA THR A 21 9.23 -14.90 30.73
C THR A 21 9.91 -14.56 29.42
N THR A 22 9.41 -15.07 28.29
CA THR A 22 9.96 -14.78 26.96
C THR A 22 9.89 -13.29 26.64
N ARG A 23 8.83 -12.60 27.04
CA ARG A 23 8.72 -11.13 26.91
C ARG A 23 9.80 -10.39 27.69
N GLN A 24 10.09 -10.79 28.94
CA GLN A 24 11.15 -10.16 29.72
C GLN A 24 12.54 -10.43 29.12
N SER A 25 12.78 -11.65 28.65
CA SER A 25 14.04 -12.00 27.98
C SER A 25 14.23 -11.24 26.66
N ALA A 26 13.17 -11.09 25.86
CA ALA A 26 13.19 -10.27 24.64
C ALA A 26 13.48 -8.80 24.95
N LYS A 27 12.88 -8.22 26.01
CA LYS A 27 13.19 -6.84 26.45
C LYS A 27 14.67 -6.67 26.80
N ARG A 28 15.25 -7.65 27.51
CA ARG A 28 16.69 -7.63 27.84
C ARG A 28 17.55 -7.70 26.58
N ALA A 29 17.20 -8.57 25.62
CA ALA A 29 17.91 -8.67 24.35
C ALA A 29 17.85 -7.37 23.52
N VAL A 30 16.69 -6.71 23.46
CA VAL A 30 16.57 -5.41 22.78
C VAL A 30 17.36 -4.31 23.51
N SER A 31 17.41 -4.33 24.84
CA SER A 31 18.14 -3.31 25.63
C SER A 31 19.66 -3.34 25.43
N SER A 32 20.23 -4.43 24.91
CA SER A 32 21.65 -4.53 24.60
C SER A 32 22.03 -3.93 23.23
N PHE A 33 21.05 -3.50 22.42
CA PHE A 33 21.31 -2.97 21.09
C PHE A 33 22.22 -1.74 21.15
N ARG A 34 23.12 -1.66 20.19
CA ARG A 34 23.97 -0.51 19.90
C ARG A 34 23.89 -0.28 18.40
N ALA A 35 23.85 0.99 17.99
CA ALA A 35 23.95 1.33 16.58
C ALA A 35 25.36 0.94 16.10
N ASP A 36 25.41 0.08 15.09
CA ASP A 36 26.65 -0.41 14.49
C ASP A 36 26.38 -0.88 13.06
N GLY A 37 27.37 -0.73 12.18
CA GLY A 37 27.29 -1.17 10.79
C GLY A 37 26.45 -0.28 9.86
N GLY A 38 25.86 -0.91 8.86
CA GLY A 38 25.14 -0.24 7.76
C GLY A 38 23.80 -0.89 7.41
N THR A 39 23.11 -0.31 6.44
CA THR A 39 21.74 -0.68 6.04
C THR A 39 21.72 -1.50 4.74
N ALA A 40 21.21 -2.73 4.84
CA ALA A 40 20.91 -3.64 3.72
C ALA A 40 19.56 -4.33 4.01
N MET A 41 18.46 -3.65 3.69
CA MET A 41 17.09 -4.00 4.06
C MET A 41 16.65 -5.36 3.52
N GLY A 42 17.05 -5.72 2.31
CA GLY A 42 16.71 -6.99 1.70
C GLY A 42 17.26 -8.18 2.51
N THR A 43 18.46 -8.05 3.08
CA THR A 43 19.02 -9.09 3.97
C THR A 43 18.16 -9.29 5.22
N TRP A 44 17.46 -8.24 5.67
CA TRP A 44 16.51 -8.31 6.78
C TRP A 44 15.24 -9.06 6.37
N LEU A 45 14.74 -8.83 5.14
CA LEU A 45 13.61 -9.56 4.58
C LEU A 45 13.94 -11.06 4.43
N THR A 46 15.13 -11.39 3.94
CA THR A 46 15.63 -12.75 3.85
C THR A 46 15.70 -13.41 5.23
N MET A 47 16.19 -12.69 6.25
CA MET A 47 16.23 -13.18 7.63
C MET A 47 14.84 -13.44 8.19
N ALA A 48 13.90 -12.50 8.01
CA ALA A 48 12.52 -12.67 8.45
C ALA A 48 11.85 -13.87 7.78
N ALA A 49 12.04 -14.06 6.47
CA ALA A 49 11.53 -15.22 5.75
C ALA A 49 12.06 -16.55 6.31
N ARG A 50 13.36 -16.61 6.67
CA ARG A 50 13.96 -17.79 7.28
C ARG A 50 13.39 -18.06 8.67
N VAL A 51 13.21 -17.04 9.50
CA VAL A 51 12.58 -17.17 10.83
C VAL A 51 11.13 -17.68 10.70
N PHE A 52 10.33 -17.14 9.78
CA PHE A 52 8.96 -17.66 9.56
C PHE A 52 8.93 -19.09 9.02
N ALA A 53 9.95 -19.52 8.28
CA ALA A 53 10.03 -20.88 7.76
C ALA A 53 10.26 -21.92 8.86
N THR A 54 10.76 -21.53 10.04
CA THR A 54 10.97 -22.46 11.17
C THR A 54 9.65 -22.90 11.82
N VAL A 55 8.55 -22.21 11.52
CA VAL A 55 7.21 -22.55 12.03
C VAL A 55 6.21 -22.58 10.86
N PRO A 56 6.26 -23.63 10.01
CA PRO A 56 5.48 -23.69 8.77
C PRO A 56 3.96 -23.69 9.01
N SER A 57 3.51 -24.11 10.19
CA SER A 57 2.10 -24.13 10.60
C SER A 57 1.50 -22.75 10.90
N LEU A 58 2.31 -21.68 10.97
CA LEU A 58 1.79 -20.34 11.19
C LEU A 58 0.95 -19.89 9.99
N ALA A 59 -0.35 -19.70 10.24
CA ALA A 59 -1.26 -19.13 9.25
C ALA A 59 -0.99 -17.64 9.02
N GLN A 60 -0.66 -16.90 10.08
CA GLN A 60 -0.42 -15.46 10.04
C GLN A 60 1.05 -15.15 10.29
N LYS A 61 1.68 -14.48 9.32
CA LYS A 61 3.10 -14.12 9.35
C LYS A 61 3.21 -12.64 9.03
N HIS A 62 3.65 -11.85 10.01
CA HIS A 62 3.71 -10.40 9.89
C HIS A 62 5.01 -9.87 10.51
N ALA A 63 5.68 -8.98 9.77
CA ALA A 63 6.89 -8.30 10.19
C ALA A 63 6.67 -6.78 10.25
N ILE A 64 7.35 -6.13 11.18
CA ILE A 64 7.48 -4.66 11.20
C ILE A 64 8.93 -4.33 10.83
N LEU A 65 9.12 -3.58 9.75
CA LEU A 65 10.41 -3.07 9.33
C LEU A 65 10.56 -1.61 9.77
N LEU A 66 11.66 -1.29 10.44
CA LEU A 66 12.00 0.06 10.86
C LEU A 66 13.34 0.46 10.26
N THR A 67 13.43 1.64 9.66
CA THR A 67 14.69 2.23 9.20
C THR A 67 14.75 3.71 9.54
N ASP A 68 15.94 4.24 9.80
CA ASP A 68 16.23 5.67 9.87
C ASP A 68 17.16 6.13 8.75
N GLY A 69 17.65 5.19 7.93
CA GLY A 69 18.69 5.41 6.92
C GLY A 69 18.33 4.86 5.53
N GLU A 70 19.06 5.33 4.52
CA GLU A 70 19.01 4.81 3.16
C GLU A 70 19.62 3.40 3.06
N ASN A 71 19.18 2.62 2.07
CA ASN A 71 19.65 1.27 1.84
C ASN A 71 21.00 1.20 1.09
N GLN A 72 22.02 1.77 1.69
CA GLN A 72 23.29 2.08 1.02
C GLN A 72 24.28 0.90 0.90
N HIS A 73 23.98 -0.28 1.47
CA HIS A 73 24.89 -1.45 1.45
C HIS A 73 24.36 -2.63 0.61
N GLU A 74 23.45 -2.37 -0.31
CA GLU A 74 23.04 -3.30 -1.36
C GLU A 74 22.61 -2.53 -2.61
N THR A 75 22.54 -3.24 -3.75
CA THR A 75 22.07 -2.67 -5.02
C THR A 75 20.54 -2.71 -5.11
N PRO A 76 19.91 -1.83 -5.90
CA PRO A 76 18.47 -1.89 -6.16
C PRO A 76 18.00 -3.23 -6.73
N GLU A 77 18.82 -3.90 -7.53
CA GLU A 77 18.54 -5.22 -8.11
C GLU A 77 18.55 -6.32 -7.04
N GLN A 78 19.49 -6.26 -6.08
CA GLN A 78 19.53 -7.18 -4.93
C GLN A 78 18.28 -7.02 -4.08
N LEU A 79 17.94 -5.79 -3.71
CA LEU A 79 16.71 -5.52 -2.96
C LEU A 79 15.48 -6.04 -3.71
N THR A 80 15.42 -5.85 -5.03
CA THR A 80 14.32 -6.35 -5.88
C THR A 80 14.20 -7.88 -5.79
N ALA A 81 15.32 -8.59 -5.92
CA ALA A 81 15.33 -10.05 -5.82
C ALA A 81 14.87 -10.54 -4.44
N GLU A 82 15.29 -9.87 -3.36
CA GLU A 82 14.91 -10.24 -1.99
C GLU A 82 13.45 -9.92 -1.67
N ILE A 83 12.90 -8.82 -2.21
CA ILE A 83 11.47 -8.50 -2.16
C ILE A 83 10.66 -9.60 -2.86
N GLU A 84 11.03 -9.98 -4.08
CA GLU A 84 10.32 -11.04 -4.82
C GLU A 84 10.42 -12.39 -4.12
N ALA A 85 11.57 -12.72 -3.53
CA ALA A 85 11.73 -13.94 -2.75
C ALA A 85 10.87 -13.96 -1.48
N ALA A 86 10.63 -12.80 -0.86
CA ALA A 86 9.79 -12.65 0.33
C ALA A 86 8.27 -12.61 0.01
N ARG A 87 7.90 -12.29 -1.23
CA ARG A 87 6.49 -12.16 -1.66
C ARG A 87 5.67 -13.40 -1.30
N GLY A 88 4.52 -13.18 -0.67
CA GLY A 88 3.60 -14.25 -0.26
C GLY A 88 4.05 -15.09 0.94
N ARG A 89 5.25 -14.86 1.50
CA ARG A 89 5.75 -15.59 2.68
C ARG A 89 5.29 -14.97 3.98
N PHE A 90 5.22 -13.64 4.04
CA PHE A 90 4.76 -12.85 5.18
C PHE A 90 4.29 -11.48 4.70
N GLN A 91 3.60 -10.75 5.56
CA GLN A 91 3.25 -9.34 5.33
C GLN A 91 4.21 -8.41 6.07
N CYS A 92 4.47 -7.22 5.55
CA CYS A 92 5.40 -6.29 6.18
C CYS A 92 4.89 -4.84 6.21
N ASP A 93 4.63 -4.33 7.42
CA ASP A 93 4.44 -2.90 7.64
C ASP A 93 5.80 -2.23 7.88
N CYS A 94 6.07 -1.16 7.15
CA CYS A 94 7.36 -0.46 7.17
C CYS A 94 7.21 0.94 7.77
N ARG A 95 8.17 1.36 8.59
CA ARG A 95 8.22 2.71 9.16
C ARG A 95 9.60 3.30 8.98
N GLY A 96 9.63 4.57 8.58
CA GLY A 96 10.86 5.33 8.45
C GLY A 96 10.96 6.42 9.53
N VAL A 97 12.08 6.50 10.23
CA VAL A 97 12.30 7.43 11.35
C VAL A 97 13.12 8.62 10.87
N GLY A 98 12.67 9.83 11.19
CA GLY A 98 13.34 11.05 10.73
C GLY A 98 13.34 11.16 9.21
N SER A 99 14.39 11.76 8.65
CA SER A 99 14.43 12.18 7.23
C SER A 99 15.60 11.61 6.42
N ALA A 100 16.40 10.69 6.98
CA ALA A 100 17.60 10.16 6.34
C ALA A 100 17.37 8.84 5.57
N TRP A 101 16.12 8.53 5.21
CA TRP A 101 15.73 7.34 4.45
C TRP A 101 14.93 7.73 3.20
N GLN A 102 14.78 6.79 2.26
CA GLN A 102 14.08 7.02 0.99
C GLN A 102 12.67 6.42 0.99
N VAL A 103 11.65 7.26 0.83
CA VAL A 103 10.23 6.83 0.87
C VAL A 103 9.90 5.81 -0.21
N ALA A 104 10.34 6.06 -1.44
CA ALA A 104 10.06 5.18 -2.58
C ALA A 104 10.58 3.75 -2.37
N GLU A 105 11.77 3.61 -1.79
CA GLU A 105 12.37 2.31 -1.54
C GLU A 105 11.60 1.50 -0.48
N VAL A 106 11.29 2.13 0.65
CA VAL A 106 10.53 1.50 1.73
C VAL A 106 9.08 1.21 1.30
N ARG A 107 8.48 2.08 0.48
CA ARG A 107 7.16 1.86 -0.14
C ARG A 107 7.15 0.60 -0.99
N ARG A 108 8.18 0.36 -1.80
CA ARG A 108 8.28 -0.84 -2.65
C ARG A 108 8.23 -2.11 -1.81
N ILE A 109 8.94 -2.14 -0.67
CA ILE A 109 8.90 -3.27 0.28
C ILE A 109 7.49 -3.46 0.82
N ALA A 110 6.90 -2.40 1.39
CA ALA A 110 5.56 -2.45 1.99
C ALA A 110 4.50 -2.93 0.99
N GLN A 111 4.48 -2.38 -0.22
CA GLN A 111 3.52 -2.75 -1.27
C GLN A 111 3.70 -4.21 -1.69
N ALA A 112 4.92 -4.65 -1.97
CA ALA A 112 5.17 -6.03 -2.39
C ALA A 112 4.80 -7.06 -1.32
N LEU A 113 4.93 -6.68 -0.05
CA LEU A 113 4.61 -7.49 1.12
C LEU A 113 3.26 -7.11 1.77
N MET A 114 2.33 -6.52 1.00
CA MET A 114 0.94 -6.25 1.42
C MET A 114 0.82 -5.59 2.81
N GLY A 115 1.65 -4.57 3.05
CA GLY A 115 1.61 -3.72 4.24
C GLY A 115 1.67 -2.24 3.90
N THR A 116 1.90 -1.42 4.92
CA THR A 116 1.84 0.04 4.83
C THR A 116 3.21 0.68 5.05
N VAL A 117 3.43 1.86 4.48
CA VAL A 117 4.58 2.72 4.78
C VAL A 117 4.09 3.99 5.46
N ASP A 118 4.79 4.42 6.53
CA ASP A 118 4.57 5.75 7.10
C ASP A 118 5.83 6.30 7.77
N ILE A 119 5.86 7.61 7.96
CA ILE A 119 6.94 8.31 8.64
C ILE A 119 6.69 8.39 10.15
N ILE A 120 7.76 8.25 10.92
CA ILE A 120 7.85 8.57 12.35
C ILE A 120 8.77 9.80 12.45
N PRO A 121 8.21 11.02 12.47
CA PRO A 121 9.00 12.26 12.49
C PRO A 121 10.06 12.29 13.58
N THR A 122 9.73 11.81 14.78
CA THR A 122 10.64 11.80 15.92
C THR A 122 10.49 10.52 16.75
N GLY A 123 11.57 10.13 17.45
CA GLY A 123 11.57 8.94 18.31
C GLY A 123 10.49 8.94 19.39
N ALA A 124 10.00 10.11 19.81
CA ALA A 124 8.93 10.24 20.81
C ALA A 124 7.61 9.57 20.39
N GLN A 125 7.35 9.47 19.07
CA GLN A 125 6.13 8.88 18.53
C GLN A 125 6.23 7.36 18.34
N MET A 126 7.44 6.80 18.42
CA MET A 126 7.72 5.41 18.06
C MET A 126 6.91 4.41 18.87
N ALA A 127 6.81 4.60 20.19
CA ALA A 127 6.06 3.68 21.06
C ALA A 127 4.58 3.60 20.68
N ALA A 128 3.94 4.74 20.45
CA ALA A 128 2.53 4.81 20.03
C ALA A 128 2.34 4.18 18.63
N THR A 129 3.27 4.44 17.69
CA THR A 129 3.21 3.83 16.36
C THR A 129 3.31 2.31 16.41
N PHE A 130 4.25 1.76 17.19
CA PHE A 130 4.40 0.31 17.37
C PHE A 130 3.17 -0.31 18.04
N GLU A 131 2.57 0.37 19.03
CA GLU A 131 1.34 -0.09 19.67
C GLU A 131 0.19 -0.21 18.65
N THR A 132 -0.01 0.79 17.80
CA THR A 132 -1.02 0.75 16.73
C THR A 132 -0.77 -0.39 15.75
N LEU A 133 0.47 -0.54 15.25
CA LEU A 133 0.83 -1.61 14.33
C LEU A 133 0.59 -2.99 14.92
N MET A 134 1.01 -3.22 16.18
CA MET A 134 0.81 -4.49 16.86
C MET A 134 -0.67 -4.79 17.08
N ARG A 135 -1.47 -3.79 17.48
CA ARG A 135 -2.93 -3.97 17.64
C ARG A 135 -3.60 -4.34 16.32
N GLN A 136 -3.23 -3.68 15.23
CA GLN A 136 -3.75 -3.99 13.89
C GLN A 136 -3.34 -5.38 13.41
N SER A 137 -2.09 -5.78 13.63
CA SER A 137 -1.59 -7.11 13.27
C SER A 137 -2.31 -8.21 14.05
N MET A 138 -2.43 -8.06 15.37
CA MET A 138 -3.11 -9.05 16.23
C MET A 138 -4.63 -9.08 16.07
N GLY A 139 -5.23 -8.01 15.56
CA GLY A 139 -6.67 -7.96 15.27
C GLY A 139 -7.10 -8.71 14.00
N ARG A 140 -6.15 -9.25 13.22
CA ARG A 140 -6.45 -10.01 12.01
C ARG A 140 -6.92 -11.42 12.39
N GLY A 141 -8.16 -11.76 12.02
CA GLY A 141 -8.73 -13.10 12.24
C GLY A 141 -8.58 -14.02 11.04
N VAL A 142 -8.47 -13.45 9.84
CA VAL A 142 -8.32 -14.19 8.58
C VAL A 142 -6.89 -14.01 8.08
N ALA A 143 -6.18 -15.12 7.90
CA ALA A 143 -4.78 -15.09 7.49
C ALA A 143 -4.57 -14.55 6.06
N SER A 144 -5.43 -14.95 5.13
CA SER A 144 -5.37 -14.51 3.75
C SER A 144 -6.73 -14.61 3.09
N ALA A 145 -7.07 -13.61 2.28
CA ALA A 145 -8.17 -13.67 1.34
C ALA A 145 -7.70 -13.25 -0.06
N ALA A 146 -8.52 -13.57 -1.06
CA ALA A 146 -8.32 -13.16 -2.43
C ALA A 146 -9.60 -12.60 -3.02
N LEU A 147 -9.48 -11.49 -3.76
CA LEU A 147 -10.53 -10.99 -4.62
C LEU A 147 -10.47 -11.78 -5.93
N ARG A 148 -11.42 -12.67 -6.18
CA ARG A 148 -11.51 -13.43 -7.44
C ARG A 148 -12.40 -12.66 -8.41
N VAL A 149 -11.86 -12.31 -9.57
CA VAL A 149 -12.57 -11.62 -10.64
C VAL A 149 -12.70 -12.57 -11.82
N TRP A 150 -13.92 -13.02 -12.06
CA TRP A 150 -14.29 -13.71 -13.29
C TRP A 150 -14.72 -12.68 -14.33
N ALA A 151 -14.31 -12.86 -15.58
CA ALA A 151 -14.79 -12.10 -16.74
C ALA A 151 -15.14 -13.07 -17.89
N PRO A 152 -16.16 -12.77 -18.71
CA PRO A 152 -16.57 -13.66 -19.79
C PRO A 152 -15.49 -13.78 -20.88
N GLN A 153 -15.56 -14.84 -21.70
CA GLN A 153 -14.65 -15.00 -22.83
C GLN A 153 -14.70 -13.77 -23.75
N GLY A 154 -13.51 -13.29 -24.15
CA GLY A 154 -13.36 -12.07 -24.96
C GLY A 154 -13.40 -10.76 -24.18
N ALA A 155 -13.71 -10.78 -22.87
CA ALA A 155 -13.50 -9.64 -21.99
C ALA A 155 -12.08 -9.60 -21.44
N GLN A 156 -11.64 -8.40 -21.03
CA GLN A 156 -10.34 -8.18 -20.43
C GLN A 156 -10.49 -7.40 -19.13
N VAL A 157 -10.00 -7.96 -18.02
CA VAL A 157 -9.81 -7.18 -16.78
C VAL A 157 -8.64 -6.23 -17.01
N LEU A 158 -8.91 -4.93 -17.04
CA LEU A 158 -7.91 -3.88 -17.28
C LEU A 158 -7.09 -3.61 -16.03
N PHE A 159 -7.77 -3.44 -14.89
CA PHE A 159 -7.11 -3.31 -13.60
C PHE A 159 -7.99 -3.80 -12.45
N VAL A 160 -7.33 -4.14 -11.35
CA VAL A 160 -7.90 -4.34 -10.02
C VAL A 160 -7.07 -3.53 -9.04
N ARG A 161 -7.71 -2.58 -8.36
CA ARG A 161 -7.06 -1.71 -7.36
C ARG A 161 -7.82 -1.77 -6.05
N GLN A 162 -7.10 -1.79 -4.94
CA GLN A 162 -7.69 -1.32 -3.68
C GLN A 162 -7.70 0.22 -3.73
N VAL A 163 -8.81 0.83 -3.34
CA VAL A 163 -8.98 2.29 -3.35
C VAL A 163 -9.41 2.84 -1.99
N SER A 164 -9.59 1.97 -0.99
CA SER A 164 -9.82 2.35 0.40
C SER A 164 -9.42 1.19 1.32
N PRO A 165 -8.77 1.45 2.48
CA PRO A 165 -8.41 2.77 3.03
C PRO A 165 -7.17 3.41 2.39
N THR A 166 -6.47 2.65 1.55
CA THR A 166 -5.31 3.11 0.76
C THR A 166 -5.41 2.66 -0.69
N VAL A 167 -4.87 3.47 -1.60
CA VAL A 167 -4.67 3.10 -3.00
C VAL A 167 -3.57 2.05 -3.10
N GLU A 168 -3.87 0.91 -3.69
CA GLU A 168 -2.92 -0.15 -3.98
C GLU A 168 -3.22 -0.81 -5.33
N GLU A 169 -2.21 -0.87 -6.19
CA GLU A 169 -2.31 -1.56 -7.49
C GLU A 169 -2.12 -3.07 -7.30
N LEU A 170 -3.16 -3.84 -7.65
CA LEU A 170 -3.17 -5.31 -7.48
C LEU A 170 -3.07 -6.05 -8.81
N THR A 171 -3.22 -5.38 -9.95
CA THR A 171 -3.37 -6.03 -11.27
C THR A 171 -2.24 -7.01 -11.60
N SER A 172 -1.00 -6.62 -11.31
CA SER A 172 0.19 -7.46 -11.54
C SER A 172 0.30 -8.66 -10.60
N ARG A 173 -0.52 -8.72 -9.55
CA ARG A 173 -0.56 -9.80 -8.55
C ARG A 173 -1.53 -10.92 -8.91
N ARG A 174 -2.09 -10.88 -10.13
CA ARG A 174 -3.04 -11.87 -10.62
C ARG A 174 -2.44 -13.27 -10.53
N GLN A 175 -3.14 -14.15 -9.81
CA GLN A 175 -2.92 -15.58 -9.79
C GLN A 175 -4.05 -16.24 -10.59
N GLU A 176 -3.71 -17.14 -11.49
CA GLU A 176 -4.73 -17.83 -12.30
C GLU A 176 -5.49 -18.85 -11.45
N VAL A 177 -6.82 -18.75 -11.44
CA VAL A 177 -7.70 -19.79 -10.86
C VAL A 177 -8.19 -20.72 -11.96
N ASN A 178 -8.57 -20.13 -13.09
CA ASN A 178 -8.86 -20.82 -14.36
C ASN A 178 -8.80 -19.79 -15.49
N ALA A 179 -9.05 -20.23 -16.73
CA ALA A 179 -8.97 -19.39 -17.93
C ALA A 179 -9.78 -18.08 -17.88
N LEU A 180 -10.88 -18.04 -17.13
CA LEU A 180 -11.78 -16.88 -17.04
C LEU A 180 -11.72 -16.16 -15.69
N THR A 181 -10.98 -16.69 -14.70
CA THR A 181 -10.95 -16.14 -13.34
C THR A 181 -9.51 -15.90 -12.87
N GLY A 182 -9.22 -14.65 -12.51
CA GLY A 182 -8.00 -14.28 -11.78
C GLY A 182 -8.29 -14.06 -10.29
N ALA A 183 -7.41 -14.53 -9.42
CA ALA A 183 -7.38 -14.20 -8.00
C ALA A 183 -6.35 -13.08 -7.75
N PHE A 184 -6.75 -12.07 -6.99
CA PHE A 184 -5.91 -10.95 -6.58
C PHE A 184 -5.76 -11.02 -5.06
N PRO A 185 -4.57 -11.39 -4.53
CA PRO A 185 -4.36 -11.49 -3.08
C PRO A 185 -4.64 -10.15 -2.39
N THR A 186 -5.43 -10.19 -1.32
CA THR A 186 -5.75 -9.00 -0.50
C THR A 186 -5.11 -9.09 0.89
N GLY A 187 -4.29 -10.12 1.14
CA GLY A 187 -3.63 -10.32 2.42
C GLY A 187 -4.60 -10.71 3.52
N SER A 188 -4.18 -10.53 4.77
CA SER A 188 -4.96 -10.81 5.97
C SER A 188 -6.12 -9.82 6.16
N TRP A 189 -7.17 -10.26 6.87
CA TRP A 189 -8.30 -9.42 7.24
C TRP A 189 -8.59 -9.45 8.75
N GLY A 190 -8.95 -8.30 9.30
CA GLY A 190 -9.55 -8.14 10.63
C GLY A 190 -11.01 -7.66 10.56
N ASP A 191 -11.47 -7.00 11.62
CA ASP A 191 -12.71 -6.22 11.59
C ASP A 191 -12.44 -4.88 10.88
N GLU A 192 -12.56 -4.90 9.56
CA GLU A 192 -12.18 -3.78 8.70
C GLU A 192 -13.07 -3.71 7.45
N ALA A 193 -12.95 -2.61 6.71
CA ALA A 193 -13.62 -2.42 5.43
C ALA A 193 -12.62 -1.93 4.38
N ARG A 194 -12.74 -2.47 3.17
CA ARG A 194 -11.91 -2.11 2.01
C ARG A 194 -12.79 -1.98 0.78
N ASP A 195 -12.47 -0.99 -0.05
CA ASP A 195 -13.18 -0.77 -1.32
C ASP A 195 -12.22 -1.04 -2.49
N TYR A 196 -12.73 -1.63 -3.56
CA TYR A 196 -11.93 -2.03 -4.73
C TYR A 196 -12.53 -1.44 -6.00
N HIS A 197 -11.64 -0.94 -6.87
CA HIS A 197 -12.00 -0.45 -8.19
C HIS A 197 -11.52 -1.46 -9.24
N VAL A 198 -12.47 -2.03 -9.97
CA VAL A 198 -12.22 -3.03 -11.01
C VAL A 198 -12.71 -2.48 -12.35
N ALA A 199 -11.82 -2.43 -13.35
CA ALA A 199 -12.18 -2.06 -14.71
C ALA A 199 -12.15 -3.27 -15.62
N VAL A 200 -13.21 -3.43 -16.41
CA VAL A 200 -13.35 -4.53 -17.37
C VAL A 200 -13.69 -3.97 -18.74
N ARG A 201 -12.89 -4.33 -19.74
CA ARG A 201 -13.16 -4.06 -21.14
C ARG A 201 -14.02 -5.17 -21.71
N LEU A 202 -15.08 -4.76 -22.42
CA LEU A 202 -16.01 -5.66 -23.09
C LEU A 202 -16.08 -5.30 -24.58
N ALA A 203 -16.37 -6.30 -25.41
CA ALA A 203 -16.82 -6.04 -26.77
C ALA A 203 -18.16 -5.30 -26.75
N ALA A 204 -18.32 -4.32 -27.65
CA ALA A 204 -19.58 -3.63 -27.82
C ALA A 204 -20.68 -4.60 -28.29
N LYS A 205 -21.90 -4.36 -27.84
CA LYS A 205 -23.09 -5.14 -28.19
C LYS A 205 -24.19 -4.23 -28.71
N GLY A 206 -25.24 -4.83 -29.27
CA GLY A 206 -26.41 -4.08 -29.73
C GLY A 206 -27.08 -3.31 -28.60
N ILE A 207 -27.65 -2.15 -28.91
CA ILE A 207 -28.46 -1.35 -27.98
C ILE A 207 -29.58 -2.21 -27.39
N GLY A 208 -29.85 -2.05 -26.10
CA GLY A 208 -30.83 -2.81 -25.33
C GLY A 208 -30.32 -4.16 -24.81
N GLN A 209 -29.11 -4.60 -25.21
CA GLN A 209 -28.52 -5.81 -24.66
C GLN A 209 -27.90 -5.56 -23.28
N GLU A 210 -28.04 -6.55 -22.40
CA GLU A 210 -27.36 -6.63 -21.11
C GLU A 210 -26.37 -7.81 -21.11
N GLN A 211 -25.22 -7.65 -20.49
CA GLN A 211 -24.30 -8.75 -20.21
C GLN A 211 -23.66 -8.65 -18.83
N LEU A 212 -23.32 -9.80 -18.26
CA LEU A 212 -22.48 -9.85 -17.08
C LEU A 212 -21.04 -9.49 -17.48
N ALA A 213 -20.57 -8.33 -17.05
CA ALA A 213 -19.21 -7.85 -17.29
C ALA A 213 -18.19 -8.60 -16.44
N ALA A 214 -18.52 -8.80 -15.16
CA ALA A 214 -17.71 -9.58 -14.25
C ALA A 214 -18.53 -10.15 -13.09
N ARG A 215 -17.98 -11.19 -12.47
CA ARG A 215 -18.40 -11.69 -11.16
C ARG A 215 -17.21 -11.53 -10.24
N VAL A 216 -17.41 -10.74 -9.18
CA VAL A 216 -16.38 -10.46 -8.18
C VAL A 216 -16.73 -11.24 -6.93
N GLN A 217 -15.77 -12.01 -6.42
CA GLN A 217 -15.94 -12.86 -5.24
C GLN A 217 -14.83 -12.57 -4.24
N LEU A 218 -15.16 -12.53 -2.95
CA LEU A 218 -14.16 -12.60 -1.89
C LEU A 218 -14.04 -14.05 -1.46
N ALA A 219 -12.83 -14.60 -1.53
CA ALA A 219 -12.54 -15.98 -1.17
C ALA A 219 -11.53 -16.07 -0.03
N VAL A 220 -11.80 -16.96 0.93
CA VAL A 220 -10.88 -17.35 2.02
C VAL A 220 -10.53 -18.81 1.82
N GLY A 221 -9.30 -19.08 1.38
CA GLY A 221 -8.93 -20.39 0.85
C GLY A 221 -9.82 -20.75 -0.35
N ASP A 222 -10.49 -21.89 -0.27
CA ASP A 222 -11.43 -22.35 -1.30
C ASP A 222 -12.86 -21.85 -1.12
N ASN A 223 -13.17 -21.27 0.05
CA ASN A 223 -14.52 -20.84 0.39
C ASN A 223 -14.81 -19.44 -0.14
N ILE A 224 -15.87 -19.30 -0.94
CA ILE A 224 -16.40 -17.99 -1.34
C ILE A 224 -17.27 -17.46 -0.20
N VAL A 225 -16.84 -16.35 0.41
CA VAL A 225 -17.53 -15.75 1.56
C VAL A 225 -18.44 -14.60 1.18
N ALA A 226 -18.22 -13.98 0.01
CA ALA A 226 -19.08 -12.94 -0.55
C ALA A 226 -18.99 -12.90 -2.08
N GLN A 227 -20.02 -12.38 -2.74
CA GLN A 227 -20.08 -12.22 -4.19
C GLN A 227 -20.88 -10.99 -4.61
N GLY A 228 -20.41 -10.30 -5.65
CA GLY A 228 -21.12 -9.26 -6.38
C GLY A 228 -21.07 -9.48 -7.90
N LEU A 229 -22.05 -8.95 -8.62
CA LEU A 229 -22.15 -9.00 -10.08
C LEU A 229 -21.97 -7.60 -10.66
N VAL A 230 -21.13 -7.48 -11.68
CA VAL A 230 -20.95 -6.25 -12.45
C VAL A 230 -21.65 -6.44 -13.79
N LYS A 231 -22.68 -5.64 -14.06
CA LYS A 231 -23.49 -5.70 -15.28
C LYS A 231 -23.12 -4.57 -16.22
N ALA A 232 -23.24 -4.81 -17.52
CA ALA A 232 -23.10 -3.80 -18.55
C ALA A 232 -24.33 -3.83 -19.47
N MET A 233 -24.88 -2.66 -19.77
CA MET A 233 -26.02 -2.47 -20.67
C MET A 233 -25.68 -1.40 -21.69
N TRP A 234 -25.92 -1.67 -22.98
CA TRP A 234 -25.73 -0.69 -24.05
C TRP A 234 -27.05 0.03 -24.27
N SER A 235 -27.03 1.36 -24.24
CA SER A 235 -28.21 2.19 -24.45
C SER A 235 -27.86 3.36 -25.37
N SER A 236 -28.84 3.80 -26.17
CA SER A 236 -28.80 5.08 -26.88
C SER A 236 -29.49 6.21 -26.10
N ASP A 237 -29.96 5.92 -24.88
CA ASP A 237 -30.51 6.93 -23.98
C ASP A 237 -29.36 7.64 -23.25
N ASP A 238 -29.09 8.88 -23.67
CA ASP A 238 -28.06 9.73 -23.08
C ASP A 238 -28.27 9.95 -21.58
N THR A 239 -29.52 9.92 -21.11
CA THR A 239 -29.80 10.07 -19.68
C THR A 239 -29.33 8.87 -18.87
N LEU A 240 -29.05 7.71 -19.49
CA LEU A 240 -28.48 6.54 -18.82
C LEU A 240 -26.95 6.45 -18.98
N THR A 241 -26.42 6.86 -20.14
CA THR A 241 -25.00 6.68 -20.47
C THR A 241 -24.09 7.82 -20.00
N THR A 242 -24.62 9.02 -19.81
CA THR A 242 -23.85 10.19 -19.36
C THR A 242 -23.81 10.35 -17.83
N ARG A 243 -24.54 9.51 -17.08
CA ARG A 243 -24.52 9.53 -15.62
C ARG A 243 -23.16 9.11 -15.09
N ILE A 244 -22.57 9.97 -14.28
CA ILE A 244 -21.32 9.68 -13.57
C ILE A 244 -21.68 8.98 -12.27
N ASN A 245 -21.13 7.78 -12.05
CA ASN A 245 -21.22 7.13 -10.75
C ASN A 245 -20.31 7.87 -9.75
N PRO A 246 -20.85 8.40 -8.63
CA PRO A 246 -20.09 9.23 -7.70
C PRO A 246 -18.95 8.47 -7.01
N GLU A 247 -19.13 7.18 -6.70
CA GLU A 247 -18.08 6.36 -6.09
C GLU A 247 -16.92 6.10 -7.06
N VAL A 248 -17.24 5.78 -8.32
CA VAL A 248 -16.24 5.59 -9.37
C VAL A 248 -15.47 6.89 -9.64
N ALA A 249 -16.17 8.02 -9.76
CA ALA A 249 -15.52 9.32 -9.97
C ALA A 249 -14.63 9.71 -8.80
N HIS A 250 -15.12 9.57 -7.56
CA HIS A 250 -14.35 9.86 -6.34
C HIS A 250 -13.06 9.04 -6.28
N TYR A 251 -13.13 7.72 -6.45
CA TYR A 251 -11.94 6.86 -6.35
C TYR A 251 -11.00 6.99 -7.56
N THR A 252 -11.52 7.37 -8.72
CA THR A 252 -10.67 7.76 -9.87
C THR A 252 -9.86 9.01 -9.53
N GLY A 253 -10.51 10.05 -8.98
CA GLY A 253 -9.83 11.27 -8.54
C GLY A 253 -8.82 11.05 -7.41
N GLN A 254 -9.13 10.19 -6.43
CA GLN A 254 -8.17 9.83 -5.36
C GLN A 254 -6.93 9.09 -5.89
N THR A 255 -7.11 8.22 -6.90
CA THR A 255 -5.98 7.53 -7.53
C THR A 255 -5.11 8.53 -8.30
N GLU A 256 -5.72 9.41 -9.09
CA GLU A 256 -5.00 10.46 -9.82
C GLU A 256 -4.29 11.44 -8.87
N LEU A 257 -4.89 11.75 -7.73
CA LEU A 257 -4.29 12.59 -6.69
C LEU A 257 -3.00 11.97 -6.15
N ALA A 258 -3.04 10.67 -5.84
CA ALA A 258 -1.88 9.94 -5.35
C ALA A 258 -0.72 9.97 -6.37
N ASP A 259 -1.03 9.68 -7.64
CA ASP A 259 -0.06 9.69 -8.73
C ASP A 259 0.54 11.09 -8.95
N ALA A 260 -0.30 12.14 -8.98
CA ALA A 260 0.14 13.51 -9.15
C ALA A 260 1.06 14.00 -8.02
N ILE A 261 0.78 13.62 -6.76
CA ILE A 261 1.66 13.94 -5.63
C ILE A 261 3.02 13.26 -5.81
N GLN A 262 3.04 11.96 -6.09
CA GLN A 262 4.29 11.18 -6.19
C GLN A 262 5.15 11.64 -7.36
N GLU A 263 4.55 11.84 -8.54
CA GLU A 263 5.24 12.36 -9.72
C GLU A 263 5.77 13.78 -9.49
N GLY A 264 4.98 14.63 -8.83
CA GLY A 264 5.39 16.00 -8.51
C GLY A 264 6.57 16.07 -7.54
N LEU A 265 6.57 15.24 -6.51
CA LEU A 265 7.68 15.14 -5.56
C LEU A 265 8.93 14.53 -6.20
N ALA A 266 8.78 13.51 -7.05
CA ALA A 266 9.88 12.92 -7.80
C ALA A 266 10.52 13.94 -8.77
N ALA A 267 9.72 14.70 -9.52
CA ALA A 267 10.19 15.76 -10.39
C ALA A 267 10.96 16.83 -9.60
N LYS A 268 10.43 17.25 -8.44
CA LYS A 268 11.11 18.21 -7.56
C LYS A 268 12.45 17.68 -7.07
N ALA A 269 12.55 16.40 -6.70
CA ALA A 269 13.80 15.78 -6.26
C ALA A 269 14.86 15.75 -7.37
N MET A 270 14.44 15.70 -8.64
CA MET A 270 15.32 15.78 -9.82
C MET A 270 15.63 17.22 -10.26
N GLY A 271 15.06 18.24 -9.62
CA GLY A 271 15.19 19.64 -10.03
C GLY A 271 14.36 20.02 -11.26
N ASP A 272 13.39 19.19 -11.67
CA ASP A 272 12.42 19.51 -12.72
C ASP A 272 11.24 20.32 -12.13
N ASP A 273 11.51 21.60 -11.87
CA ASP A 273 10.55 22.52 -11.26
C ASP A 273 9.28 22.70 -12.11
N ALA A 274 9.39 22.59 -13.43
CA ALA A 274 8.26 22.75 -14.35
C ALA A 274 7.27 21.58 -14.19
N THR A 275 7.76 20.34 -14.26
CA THR A 275 6.92 19.15 -14.04
C THR A 275 6.42 19.10 -12.60
N ALA A 276 7.25 19.43 -11.61
CA ALA A 276 6.84 19.47 -10.21
C ALA A 276 5.68 20.45 -9.98
N THR A 277 5.77 21.67 -10.54
CA THR A 277 4.72 22.68 -10.43
C THR A 277 3.42 22.19 -11.08
N ALA A 278 3.50 21.62 -12.29
CA ALA A 278 2.32 21.13 -13.00
C ALA A 278 1.63 19.98 -12.24
N LYS A 279 2.41 19.00 -11.76
CA LYS A 279 1.88 17.81 -11.07
C LYS A 279 1.35 18.13 -9.68
N LEU A 280 2.06 18.93 -8.88
CA LEU A 280 1.57 19.36 -7.57
C LEU A 280 0.38 20.34 -7.69
N GLY A 281 0.32 21.13 -8.76
CA GLY A 281 -0.85 21.94 -9.10
C GLY A 281 -2.10 21.07 -9.38
N ARG A 282 -1.93 20.02 -10.18
CA ARG A 282 -3.01 19.04 -10.43
C ARG A 282 -3.43 18.31 -9.15
N ALA A 283 -2.47 17.95 -8.28
CA ALA A 283 -2.78 17.37 -6.98
C ALA A 283 -3.61 18.32 -6.09
N VAL A 284 -3.30 19.62 -6.06
CA VAL A 284 -4.09 20.61 -5.33
C VAL A 284 -5.51 20.70 -5.88
N GLN A 285 -5.68 20.71 -7.19
CA GLN A 285 -6.99 20.73 -7.84
C GLN A 285 -7.84 19.50 -7.46
N LEU A 286 -7.26 18.31 -7.57
CA LEU A 286 -7.94 17.05 -7.21
C LEU A 286 -8.28 16.97 -5.72
N ALA A 287 -7.39 17.45 -4.84
CA ALA A 287 -7.64 17.49 -3.40
C ALA A 287 -8.82 18.42 -3.06
N ALA A 288 -8.94 19.56 -3.75
CA ALA A 288 -10.05 20.49 -3.60
C ALA A 288 -11.38 19.90 -4.13
N GLU A 289 -11.37 19.28 -5.32
CA GLU A 289 -12.54 18.65 -5.93
C GLU A 289 -13.10 17.49 -5.09
N THR A 290 -12.22 16.70 -4.47
CA THR A 290 -12.59 15.54 -3.67
C THR A 290 -12.81 15.83 -2.18
N GLY A 291 -12.61 17.08 -1.74
CA GLY A 291 -12.74 17.48 -0.34
C GLY A 291 -11.74 16.77 0.59
N ASN A 292 -10.56 16.43 0.09
CA ASN A 292 -9.52 15.79 0.89
C ASN A 292 -8.73 16.84 1.68
N ASP A 293 -9.29 17.24 2.83
CA ASP A 293 -8.71 18.27 3.71
C ASP A 293 -7.31 17.88 4.22
N GLU A 294 -7.08 16.60 4.49
CA GLU A 294 -5.77 16.11 4.96
C GLU A 294 -4.70 16.28 3.88
N ALA A 295 -4.98 15.83 2.65
CA ALA A 295 -4.07 16.00 1.52
C ALA A 295 -3.83 17.48 1.23
N THR A 296 -4.88 18.31 1.27
CA THR A 296 -4.79 19.76 1.08
C THR A 296 -3.89 20.41 2.13
N ALA A 297 -4.03 20.03 3.41
CA ALA A 297 -3.21 20.56 4.49
C ALA A 297 -1.72 20.18 4.33
N LYS A 298 -1.43 18.95 3.88
CA LYS A 298 -0.06 18.51 3.59
C LYS A 298 0.53 19.21 2.36
N LEU A 299 -0.24 19.35 1.28
CA LEU A 299 0.18 20.06 0.07
C LEU A 299 0.57 21.51 0.36
N ARG A 300 -0.18 22.23 1.20
CA ARG A 300 0.13 23.61 1.63
C ARG A 300 1.47 23.79 2.34
N LYS A 301 2.10 22.70 2.79
CA LYS A 301 3.45 22.75 3.37
C LYS A 301 4.54 22.71 2.32
N VAL A 302 4.25 22.14 1.15
CA VAL A 302 5.21 21.94 0.05
C VAL A 302 5.05 22.99 -1.05
N VAL A 303 3.83 23.48 -1.28
CA VAL A 303 3.53 24.50 -2.29
C VAL A 303 2.75 25.68 -1.70
N ASP A 304 2.97 26.86 -2.27
CA ASP A 304 2.09 28.01 -2.09
C ASP A 304 0.95 27.92 -3.11
N ILE A 305 -0.29 27.89 -2.62
CA ILE A 305 -1.48 27.76 -3.46
C ILE A 305 -2.02 29.15 -3.75
N ASP A 306 -1.94 29.57 -5.02
CA ASP A 306 -2.49 30.84 -5.48
C ASP A 306 -3.97 30.67 -5.92
N ASP A 307 -4.30 29.59 -6.65
CA ASP A 307 -5.68 29.21 -7.00
C ASP A 307 -5.87 27.68 -6.97
N PRO A 308 -6.62 27.13 -5.99
CA PRO A 308 -6.83 25.69 -5.90
C PRO A 308 -7.69 25.11 -7.04
N ASN A 309 -8.63 25.88 -7.60
CA ASN A 309 -9.54 25.37 -8.65
C ASN A 309 -8.84 25.30 -10.00
N ALA A 310 -7.95 26.26 -10.29
CA ALA A 310 -7.12 26.25 -11.48
C ALA A 310 -5.85 25.38 -11.35
N GLY A 311 -5.52 24.93 -10.12
CA GLY A 311 -4.26 24.23 -9.84
C GLY A 311 -3.03 25.14 -9.93
N THR A 312 -3.21 26.46 -9.77
CA THR A 312 -2.11 27.43 -9.84
C THR A 312 -1.37 27.44 -8.52
N VAL A 313 -0.13 26.94 -8.54
CA VAL A 313 0.73 26.82 -7.37
C VAL A 313 2.14 27.32 -7.67
N ARG A 314 2.87 27.69 -6.62
CA ARG A 314 4.31 27.95 -6.67
C ARG A 314 5.03 27.02 -5.72
N LEU A 315 6.11 26.39 -6.18
CA LEU A 315 6.97 25.59 -5.31
C LEU A 315 7.58 26.50 -4.23
N ARG A 316 7.56 26.04 -2.99
CA ARG A 316 8.25 26.75 -1.91
C ARG A 316 9.75 26.59 -2.08
N ARG A 317 10.47 27.70 -1.87
CA ARG A 317 11.94 27.75 -1.98
C ARG A 317 12.64 26.90 -0.92
N SER A 318 12.01 26.74 0.24
CA SER A 318 12.52 25.91 1.33
C SER A 318 11.35 25.15 1.93
N VAL A 319 11.37 23.83 1.75
CA VAL A 319 10.40 22.90 2.31
C VAL A 319 11.15 22.00 3.29
N ASP A 320 10.53 21.74 4.44
CA ASP A 320 11.08 20.78 5.39
C ASP A 320 11.02 19.37 4.79
N LYS A 321 12.16 18.65 4.82
CA LYS A 321 12.26 17.29 4.25
C LYS A 321 11.23 16.33 4.87
N LEU A 322 10.91 16.48 6.16
CA LEU A 322 9.90 15.68 6.83
C LEU A 322 8.49 15.97 6.29
N ASP A 323 8.20 17.22 5.91
CA ASP A 323 6.90 17.57 5.33
C ASP A 323 6.73 17.00 3.93
N GLU A 324 7.79 16.99 3.10
CA GLU A 324 7.79 16.30 1.79
C GLU A 324 7.56 14.80 1.96
N MET A 325 8.32 14.17 2.86
CA MET A 325 8.21 12.74 3.13
C MET A 325 6.84 12.38 3.71
N ALA A 326 6.27 13.22 4.58
CA ALA A 326 4.94 13.01 5.15
C ALA A 326 3.81 13.23 4.13
N LEU A 327 4.00 14.08 3.13
CA LEU A 327 3.10 14.19 1.98
C LEU A 327 3.22 12.93 1.11
N ASP A 328 4.44 12.49 0.82
CA ASP A 328 4.67 11.30 0.01
C ASP A 328 4.06 10.05 0.66
N THR A 329 4.40 9.73 1.92
CA THR A 329 3.87 8.52 2.61
C THR A 329 2.35 8.54 2.74
N ALA A 330 1.73 9.71 2.86
CA ALA A 330 0.29 9.85 2.96
C ALA A 330 -0.44 9.93 1.61
N SER A 331 0.28 10.08 0.49
CA SER A 331 -0.32 10.25 -0.85
C SER A 331 -1.27 9.11 -1.24
N THR A 332 -1.03 7.90 -0.75
CA THR A 332 -1.88 6.74 -1.03
C THR A 332 -3.03 6.58 -0.03
N LYS A 333 -3.15 7.42 1.01
CA LYS A 333 -4.27 7.38 1.95
C LYS A 333 -5.48 8.06 1.33
N THR A 334 -6.63 7.38 1.34
CA THR A 334 -7.85 7.86 0.67
C THR A 334 -8.93 8.21 1.68
N THR A 335 -9.75 9.19 1.35
CA THR A 335 -11.02 9.41 2.06
C THR A 335 -12.08 8.46 1.50
N ARG A 336 -12.83 7.80 2.40
CA ARG A 336 -13.92 6.92 1.99
C ARG A 336 -15.15 7.74 1.62
N VAL A 337 -15.87 7.35 0.57
CA VAL A 337 -17.18 7.94 0.24
C VAL A 337 -18.13 7.71 1.42
N LYS A 338 -18.74 8.79 1.94
CA LYS A 338 -19.82 8.69 2.93
C LYS A 338 -21.07 8.19 2.22
N LYS A 339 -21.59 7.03 2.66
CA LYS A 339 -22.90 6.52 2.21
C LYS A 339 -24.03 7.35 2.80
#